data_AF-A0A260QL23-F1
#
_entry.id   AF-A0A260QL23-F1
#
_cell.length_a   1.000
_cell.length_b   1.000
_cell.length_c   1.000
_cell.angle_alpha   90.00
_cell.angle_beta   90.00
_cell.angle_gamma   90.00
#
_symmetry.space_group_name_H-M   'P 1'
#
loop_
_entity.id
_entity.type
_entity.pdbx_description
1 polymer ?
#
loop_
_entity_poly.entity_id
_entity_poly.type
_entity_poly.pdbx_seq_one_letter_code
_entity_poly.pdbx_strand_id
1 'polypeptide(L)'
;MAKSTEGGWFRRLFSRSTAERLDPTREDLVIVASCFDDAQACSAVLEDAARTPPVWTAASDVLLRHHLLLPAHEVEDAAAVAAQDDYEVGPAAELSDIDGYRPHVDDGVPLVLQRVQVLDALHCSQERSRMAGLAQRRGGAVLGWDALQPAQADPASG
;
A
#
# COMPACT_ATOMS: atom_id res chain seq x y z
N MET A 1 33.65 -8.07 -47.70
CA MET A 1 33.20 -6.68 -47.98
C MET A 1 31.78 -6.73 -48.50
N ALA A 2 30.82 -6.28 -47.71
CA ALA A 2 29.57 -5.63 -48.12
C ALA A 2 29.05 -4.90 -46.87
N LYS A 3 28.76 -3.60 -47.04
CA LYS A 3 28.43 -2.63 -45.99
C LYS A 3 26.91 -2.42 -45.91
N SER A 4 26.55 -1.80 -44.79
CA SER A 4 25.35 -0.99 -44.48
C SER A 4 24.14 -1.70 -43.88
N THR A 5 23.35 -1.13 -42.96
CA THR A 5 23.42 -0.03 -41.95
C THR A 5 21.95 0.34 -41.65
N GLU A 6 21.59 0.37 -40.36
CA GLU A 6 20.54 1.16 -39.66
C GLU A 6 19.03 1.05 -39.96
N GLY A 7 18.27 1.19 -38.85
CA GLY A 7 16.87 1.62 -38.76
C GLY A 7 15.94 0.52 -38.22
N GLY A 8 15.22 0.65 -37.10
CA GLY A 8 14.98 1.75 -36.19
C GLY A 8 13.76 1.42 -35.29
N TRP A 9 13.51 2.28 -34.31
CA TRP A 9 12.15 2.66 -33.88
C TRP A 9 11.35 1.74 -32.93
N PHE A 10 11.79 1.50 -31.68
CA PHE A 10 10.86 1.06 -30.61
C PHE A 10 11.13 1.58 -29.18
N ARG A 11 11.91 2.66 -29.00
CA ARG A 11 12.13 3.24 -27.65
C ARG A 11 11.67 4.69 -27.51
N ARG A 12 10.37 4.89 -27.68
CA ARG A 12 9.54 5.91 -27.00
C ARG A 12 8.15 5.25 -26.94
N LEU A 13 7.58 4.93 -25.78
CA LEU A 13 6.80 5.86 -24.97
C LEU A 13 6.65 5.28 -23.55
N PHE A 14 7.47 5.74 -22.61
CA PHE A 14 6.99 5.92 -21.24
C PHE A 14 7.28 7.37 -20.91
N SER A 15 6.31 8.21 -21.26
CA SER A 15 6.18 9.52 -20.66
C SER A 15 6.02 9.27 -19.17
N ARG A 16 7.12 9.29 -18.42
CA ARG A 16 7.08 9.62 -17.00
C ARG A 16 6.46 11.00 -16.95
N SER A 17 5.15 11.08 -16.75
CA SER A 17 4.62 12.26 -16.08
C SER A 17 5.43 12.33 -14.80
N THR A 18 6.21 13.40 -14.66
CA THR A 18 6.82 13.79 -13.40
C THR A 18 5.69 14.24 -12.48
N ALA A 19 4.72 13.36 -12.24
CA ALA A 19 3.82 13.51 -11.12
C ALA A 19 4.75 13.52 -9.90
N GLU A 20 4.74 14.64 -9.20
CA GLU A 20 5.40 14.74 -7.91
C GLU A 20 4.91 13.56 -7.06
N ARG A 21 5.86 12.80 -6.51
CA ARG A 21 5.56 11.65 -5.65
C ARG A 21 4.58 12.11 -4.58
N LEU A 22 3.54 11.32 -4.32
CA LEU A 22 2.53 11.70 -3.32
C LEU A 22 3.22 12.03 -1.98
N ASP A 23 2.90 13.19 -1.41
CA ASP A 23 3.34 13.57 -0.07
C ASP A 23 2.49 12.83 0.98
N PRO A 24 3.08 11.93 1.79
CA PRO A 24 2.36 11.12 2.77
C PRO A 24 1.81 11.93 3.95
N THR A 25 2.25 13.20 4.13
CA THR A 25 1.85 14.06 5.24
C THR A 25 0.64 14.94 4.94
N ARG A 26 0.11 14.86 3.72
CA ARG A 26 -1.08 15.60 3.31
C ARG A 26 -2.31 15.23 4.14
N GLU A 27 -3.07 16.24 4.52
CA GLU A 27 -4.27 16.08 5.35
C GLU A 27 -5.51 15.64 4.56
N ASP A 28 -5.49 15.73 3.23
CA ASP A 28 -6.62 15.39 2.36
C ASP A 28 -6.56 13.95 1.81
N LEU A 29 -5.69 13.11 2.37
CA LEU A 29 -5.61 11.70 2.01
C LEU A 29 -6.84 10.95 2.56
N VAL A 30 -7.58 10.29 1.67
CA VAL A 30 -8.75 9.46 2.00
C VAL A 30 -8.50 8.02 1.60
N ILE A 31 -9.06 7.08 2.38
CA ILE A 31 -8.99 5.65 2.07
C ILE A 31 -9.84 5.39 0.82
N VAL A 32 -9.21 4.94 -0.26
CA VAL A 32 -9.87 4.58 -1.52
C VAL A 32 -9.98 3.07 -1.71
N ALA A 33 -9.19 2.29 -0.98
CA ALA A 33 -9.30 0.84 -0.93
C ALA A 33 -8.80 0.33 0.41
N SER A 34 -9.43 -0.72 0.93
CA SER A 34 -8.98 -1.38 2.16
C SER A 34 -9.38 -2.85 2.18
N CYS A 35 -8.60 -3.69 2.83
CA CYS A 35 -8.94 -5.08 3.04
C CYS A 35 -8.35 -5.60 4.35
N PHE A 36 -9.22 -6.13 5.20
CA PHE A 36 -8.88 -6.75 6.50
C PHE A 36 -9.32 -8.22 6.57
N ASP A 37 -9.97 -8.72 5.51
CA ASP A 37 -10.17 -10.16 5.28
C ASP A 37 -8.97 -10.69 4.48
N ASP A 38 -8.26 -11.67 5.04
CA ASP A 38 -7.08 -12.26 4.42
C ASP A 38 -7.43 -13.19 3.24
N ALA A 39 -8.65 -13.74 3.20
CA ALA A 39 -9.12 -14.59 2.13
C ALA A 39 -9.51 -13.80 0.87
N GLN A 40 -9.84 -12.52 1.01
CA GLN A 40 -10.24 -11.68 -0.10
C GLN A 40 -9.05 -11.33 -1.03
N ALA A 41 -9.27 -11.48 -2.34
CA ALA A 41 -8.26 -11.23 -3.35
C ALA A 41 -8.06 -9.71 -3.59
N CYS A 42 -6.81 -9.28 -3.73
CA CYS A 42 -6.48 -7.88 -4.00
C CYS A 42 -7.11 -7.34 -5.29
N SER A 43 -7.21 -8.19 -6.32
CA SER A 43 -7.86 -7.81 -7.58
C SER A 43 -9.33 -7.47 -7.39
N ALA A 44 -10.06 -8.25 -6.58
CA ALA A 44 -11.47 -8.01 -6.30
C ALA A 44 -11.67 -6.71 -5.50
N VAL A 45 -10.81 -6.47 -4.49
CA VAL A 45 -10.83 -5.22 -3.70
C VAL A 45 -10.62 -4.01 -4.59
N LEU A 46 -9.57 -4.02 -5.42
CA LEU A 46 -9.22 -2.89 -6.28
C LEU A 46 -10.21 -2.70 -7.41
N GLU A 47 -10.79 -3.78 -7.94
CA GLU A 47 -11.86 -3.71 -8.92
C GLU A 47 -13.12 -3.02 -8.35
N ASP A 48 -13.49 -3.33 -7.11
CA ASP A 48 -14.59 -2.66 -6.42
C ASP A 48 -14.27 -1.18 -6.12
N ALA A 49 -13.07 -0.91 -5.59
CA ALA A 49 -12.57 0.43 -5.30
C ALA A 49 -12.53 1.35 -6.54
N ALA A 50 -12.34 0.80 -7.74
CA ALA A 50 -12.38 1.55 -8.99
C ALA A 50 -13.79 2.02 -9.38
N ARG A 51 -14.84 1.56 -8.69
CA ARG A 51 -16.26 1.87 -8.99
C ARG A 51 -17.01 2.50 -7.82
N THR A 52 -16.48 2.41 -6.61
CA THR A 52 -17.14 2.87 -5.38
C THR A 52 -16.46 4.15 -4.87
N PRO A 53 -17.19 5.26 -4.66
CA PRO A 53 -16.61 6.46 -4.05
C PRO A 53 -16.15 6.21 -2.60
N PRO A 54 -15.00 6.78 -2.19
CA PRO A 54 -14.04 7.53 -3.00
C PRO A 54 -13.27 6.63 -3.98
N VAL A 55 -13.24 7.02 -5.25
CA VAL A 55 -12.80 6.14 -6.34
C VAL A 55 -11.28 6.02 -6.38
N TRP A 56 -10.78 4.79 -6.32
CA TRP A 56 -9.37 4.49 -6.54
C TRP A 56 -8.97 4.71 -8.01
N THR A 57 -7.89 5.47 -8.22
CA THR A 57 -7.32 5.77 -9.54
C THR A 57 -6.01 5.00 -9.73
N ALA A 58 -6.03 3.98 -10.59
CA ALA A 58 -4.92 3.03 -10.77
C ALA A 58 -3.59 3.64 -11.25
N ALA A 59 -3.63 4.75 -12.00
CA ALA A 59 -2.43 5.41 -12.52
C ALA A 59 -1.80 6.42 -11.54
N SER A 60 -2.45 6.65 -10.40
CA SER A 60 -2.01 7.61 -9.38
C SER A 60 -1.33 6.87 -8.22
N ASP A 61 -0.33 7.50 -7.62
CA ASP A 61 0.28 7.00 -6.39
C ASP A 61 -0.78 6.83 -5.30
N VAL A 62 -0.57 5.83 -4.45
CA VAL A 62 -1.25 5.65 -3.18
C VAL A 62 -0.23 5.75 -2.06
N LEU A 63 -0.67 6.21 -0.88
CA LEU A 63 -0.02 5.85 0.37
C LEU A 63 -0.58 4.49 0.79
N LEU A 64 0.17 3.41 0.56
CA LEU A 64 -0.23 2.08 1.01
C LEU A 64 0.21 1.92 2.46
N ARG A 65 -0.75 1.65 3.36
CA ARG A 65 -0.48 1.37 4.77
C ARG A 65 -0.81 -0.09 5.08
N HIS A 66 0.10 -0.73 5.78
CA HIS A 66 -0.08 -2.07 6.31
C HIS A 66 -0.24 -1.99 7.82
N HIS A 67 -1.23 -2.72 8.33
CA HIS A 67 -1.57 -2.76 9.74
C HIS A 67 -1.08 -4.08 10.31
N LEU A 68 -0.15 -3.99 11.26
CA LEU A 68 0.46 -5.15 11.91
C LEU A 68 0.15 -5.13 13.40
N LEU A 69 0.15 -6.31 14.00
CA LEU A 69 0.18 -6.53 15.43
C LEU A 69 1.42 -7.34 15.76
N LEU A 70 2.36 -6.77 16.51
CA LEU A 70 3.63 -7.41 16.83
C LEU A 70 3.84 -7.42 18.35
N PRO A 71 4.61 -8.37 18.91
CA PRO A 71 5.07 -8.26 20.29
C PRO A 71 5.82 -6.93 20.50
N ALA A 72 5.64 -6.27 21.63
CA ALA A 72 6.21 -4.93 21.86
C ALA A 72 7.73 -4.84 21.64
N HIS A 73 8.48 -5.89 22.00
CA HIS A 73 9.92 -5.95 21.83
C HIS A 73 10.39 -6.12 20.36
N GLU A 74 9.48 -6.47 19.44
CA GLU A 74 9.78 -6.71 18.02
C GLU A 74 9.48 -5.49 17.13
N VAL A 75 8.82 -4.46 17.66
CA VAL A 75 8.37 -3.30 16.86
C VAL A 75 9.55 -2.54 16.24
N GLU A 76 10.57 -2.24 17.04
CA GLU A 76 11.72 -1.45 16.58
C GLU A 76 12.51 -2.19 15.48
N ASP A 77 12.74 -3.48 15.68
CA ASP A 77 13.43 -4.32 14.68
C ASP A 77 12.59 -4.46 13.39
N ALA A 78 11.27 -4.66 13.51
CA ALA A 78 10.38 -4.72 12.37
C ALA A 78 10.41 -3.41 11.56
N ALA A 79 10.35 -2.26 12.22
CA ALA A 79 10.45 -0.95 11.59
C ALA A 79 11.82 -0.75 10.91
N ALA A 80 12.91 -1.14 11.56
CA ALA A 80 14.26 -1.02 11.02
C ALA A 80 14.47 -1.91 9.77
N VAL A 81 13.90 -3.11 9.75
CA VAL A 81 13.95 -3.98 8.56
C VAL A 81 13.06 -3.44 7.45
N ALA A 82 11.85 -2.97 7.76
CA ALA A 82 10.97 -2.38 6.77
C ALA A 82 11.56 -1.10 6.14
N ALA A 83 12.28 -0.29 6.92
CA ALA A 83 12.96 0.90 6.41
C ALA A 83 14.01 0.60 5.32
N GLN A 84 14.57 -0.62 5.26
CA GLN A 84 15.48 -1.04 4.19
C GLN A 84 14.78 -1.19 2.83
N ASP A 85 13.44 -1.36 2.84
CA ASP A 85 12.57 -1.45 1.67
C ASP A 85 11.74 -0.16 1.45
N ASP A 86 12.21 0.97 1.98
CA ASP A 86 11.60 2.31 1.89
C ASP A 86 10.21 2.43 2.55
N TYR A 87 9.93 1.61 3.57
CA TYR A 87 8.76 1.83 4.42
C TYR A 87 9.07 2.84 5.53
N GLU A 88 8.07 3.62 5.89
CA GLU A 88 8.07 4.51 7.05
C GLU A 88 7.09 4.00 8.11
N VAL A 89 7.33 4.35 9.36
CA VAL A 89 6.33 4.14 10.42
C VAL A 89 5.24 5.20 10.26
N GLY A 90 4.01 4.73 10.04
CA GLY A 90 2.83 5.58 9.94
C GLY A 90 2.27 5.97 11.31
N PRO A 91 1.32 6.92 11.36
CA PRO A 91 0.59 7.21 12.58
C PRO A 91 -0.14 5.95 13.06
N ALA A 92 -0.27 5.79 14.37
CA ALA A 92 -1.06 4.71 14.94
C ALA A 92 -2.50 4.81 14.39
N ALA A 93 -2.92 3.78 13.67
CA ALA A 93 -4.30 3.66 13.23
C ALA A 93 -5.12 3.08 14.38
N GLU A 94 -6.25 3.72 14.70
CA GLU A 94 -7.27 3.06 15.49
C GLU A 94 -7.85 1.93 14.65
N LEU A 95 -7.35 0.73 14.89
CA LEU A 95 -7.94 -0.47 14.37
C LEU A 95 -9.21 -0.67 15.17
N SER A 96 -10.35 -0.24 14.62
CA SER A 96 -11.67 -0.65 15.09
C SER A 96 -11.68 -2.18 15.21
N ASP A 97 -12.42 -2.76 16.16
CA ASP A 97 -12.59 -4.22 16.19
C ASP A 97 -13.33 -4.68 14.93
N ILE A 98 -12.57 -5.01 13.88
CA ILE A 98 -13.10 -5.46 12.59
C ILE A 98 -13.55 -6.91 12.79
N ASP A 99 -14.86 -7.14 12.64
CA ASP A 99 -15.52 -8.46 12.63
C ASP A 99 -15.21 -9.43 13.78
N GLY A 100 -14.73 -8.93 14.92
CA GLY A 100 -14.58 -9.70 16.15
C GLY A 100 -13.44 -10.73 16.17
N TYR A 101 -12.62 -10.82 15.11
CA TYR A 101 -11.41 -11.64 15.09
C TYR A 101 -10.17 -10.74 15.12
N ARG A 102 -9.49 -10.70 16.27
CA ARG A 102 -8.11 -10.24 16.35
C ARG A 102 -7.20 -11.44 16.54
N PRO A 103 -6.16 -11.61 15.71
CA PRO A 103 -5.11 -12.58 16.00
C PRO A 103 -4.52 -12.28 17.38
N HIS A 104 -4.32 -13.33 18.17
CA HIS A 104 -3.69 -13.20 19.47
C HIS A 104 -2.17 -13.11 19.30
N VAL A 105 -1.59 -12.04 19.81
CA VAL A 105 -0.14 -11.81 19.89
C VAL A 105 0.15 -11.42 21.33
N ASP A 106 1.01 -12.19 22.00
CA ASP A 106 1.45 -11.90 23.36
C ASP A 106 2.11 -10.52 23.40
N ASP A 107 1.63 -9.65 24.31
CA ASP A 107 2.09 -8.25 24.41
C ASP A 107 1.99 -7.49 23.06
N GLY A 108 0.93 -7.79 22.31
CA GLY A 108 0.70 -7.26 20.97
C GLY A 108 0.42 -5.76 20.95
N VAL A 109 1.24 -5.02 20.20
CA VAL A 109 1.09 -3.59 19.94
C VAL A 109 0.88 -3.31 18.45
N PRO A 110 -0.01 -2.38 18.09
CA PRO A 110 -0.21 -1.99 16.70
C PRO A 110 1.02 -1.31 16.11
N LEU A 111 1.35 -1.66 14.86
CA LEU A 111 2.35 -0.98 14.05
C LEU A 111 1.76 -0.72 12.66
N VAL A 112 1.88 0.51 12.20
CA VAL A 112 1.56 0.88 10.81
C VAL A 112 2.85 1.07 10.04
N LEU A 113 3.01 0.33 8.95
CA LEU A 113 4.10 0.52 7.99
C LEU A 113 3.51 1.06 6.69
N GLN A 114 4.06 2.15 6.18
CA GLN A 114 3.50 2.83 5.02
C GLN A 114 4.54 3.14 3.94
N ARG A 115 4.11 3.13 2.68
CA ARG A 115 4.95 3.48 1.54
C ARG A 115 4.13 4.06 0.39
N VAL A 116 4.68 5.11 -0.24
CA VAL A 116 4.10 5.70 -1.45
C VAL A 116 4.49 4.89 -2.69
N GLN A 117 3.50 4.46 -3.48
CA GLN A 117 3.70 3.69 -4.71
C GLN A 117 2.48 3.71 -5.61
N VAL A 118 2.65 3.39 -6.89
CA VAL A 118 1.53 2.98 -7.75
C VAL A 118 1.10 1.58 -7.32
N LEU A 119 -0.20 1.40 -7.11
CA LEU A 119 -0.76 0.12 -6.71
C LEU A 119 -1.41 -0.57 -7.91
N ASP A 120 -1.24 -1.87 -8.02
CA ASP A 120 -2.09 -2.74 -8.84
C ASP A 120 -2.31 -4.06 -8.08
N ALA A 121 -3.14 -4.94 -8.63
CA ALA A 121 -3.48 -6.20 -7.95
C ALA A 121 -2.27 -7.11 -7.68
N LEU A 122 -1.27 -7.12 -8.58
CA LEU A 122 -0.08 -7.95 -8.44
C LEU A 122 0.82 -7.38 -7.34
N HIS A 123 1.14 -6.10 -7.41
CA HIS A 123 1.95 -5.41 -6.42
C HIS A 123 1.27 -5.44 -5.04
N CYS A 124 -0.04 -5.21 -4.96
CA CYS A 124 -0.80 -5.32 -3.72
C CYS A 124 -0.66 -6.72 -3.09
N SER A 125 -0.70 -7.78 -3.90
CA SER A 125 -0.52 -9.17 -3.41
C SER A 125 0.91 -9.44 -2.95
N GLN A 126 1.91 -8.89 -3.64
CA GLN A 126 3.32 -8.99 -3.23
C GLN A 126 3.58 -8.26 -1.92
N GLU A 127 3.04 -7.06 -1.76
CA GLU A 127 3.17 -6.25 -0.55
C GLU A 127 2.53 -6.93 0.66
N ARG A 128 1.31 -7.47 0.50
CA ARG A 128 0.69 -8.31 1.52
C ARG A 128 1.55 -9.51 1.93
N SER A 129 2.12 -10.21 0.94
CA SER A 129 2.99 -11.36 1.20
C SER A 129 4.27 -10.97 1.94
N ARG A 130 4.86 -9.82 1.59
CA ARG A 130 6.04 -9.26 2.26
C ARG A 130 5.73 -8.97 3.73
N MET A 131 4.61 -8.29 4.01
CA MET A 131 4.22 -7.94 5.37
C MET A 131 3.83 -9.17 6.20
N ALA A 132 3.15 -10.14 5.59
CA ALA A 132 2.86 -11.42 6.26
C ALA A 132 4.15 -12.11 6.69
N GLY A 133 5.15 -12.19 5.81
CA GLY A 133 6.45 -12.73 6.15
C GLY A 133 7.20 -11.92 7.22
N LEU A 134 7.12 -10.58 7.16
CA LEU A 134 7.73 -9.69 8.15
C LEU A 134 7.15 -9.94 9.56
N ALA A 135 5.83 -10.02 9.67
CA ALA A 135 5.12 -10.24 10.92
C ALA A 135 5.36 -11.65 11.48
N GLN A 136 5.20 -12.68 10.64
CA GLN A 136 5.28 -14.08 11.05
C GLN A 136 6.66 -14.42 11.65
N ARG A 137 7.75 -13.90 11.08
CA ARG A 137 9.10 -14.13 11.60
C ARG A 137 9.34 -13.55 13.00
N ARG A 138 8.46 -12.66 13.47
CA ARG A 138 8.52 -11.96 14.75
C ARG A 138 7.37 -12.34 15.69
N GLY A 139 6.69 -13.46 15.41
CA GLY A 139 5.55 -13.90 16.20
C GLY A 139 4.33 -12.96 16.15
N GLY A 140 4.28 -12.06 15.17
CA GLY A 140 3.16 -11.14 14.97
C GLY A 140 2.23 -11.57 13.84
N ALA A 141 1.25 -10.73 13.57
CA ALA A 141 0.24 -10.91 12.53
C ALA A 141 0.03 -9.63 11.71
N VAL A 142 -0.47 -9.80 10.49
CA VAL A 142 -1.01 -8.70 9.67
C VAL A 142 -2.51 -8.66 9.88
N LEU A 143 -3.02 -7.48 10.21
CA LEU A 143 -4.45 -7.23 10.41
C LEU A 143 -5.15 -6.84 9.11
N GLY A 144 -4.43 -6.17 8.21
CA GLY A 144 -4.95 -5.77 6.92
C GLY A 144 -4.12 -4.66 6.28
N TRP A 145 -4.71 -4.01 5.29
CA TRP A 145 -4.11 -2.87 4.61
C TRP A 145 -5.19 -1.88 4.17
N ASP A 146 -4.77 -0.64 4.00
CA ASP A 146 -5.53 0.37 3.28
C ASP A 146 -4.62 1.17 2.34
N ALA A 147 -5.22 1.74 1.31
CA ALA A 147 -4.56 2.58 0.32
C ALA A 147 -5.26 3.93 0.30
N LEU A 148 -4.48 4.99 0.45
CA LEU A 148 -4.99 6.35 0.47
C LEU A 148 -4.57 7.12 -0.78
N GLN A 149 -5.48 7.94 -1.28
CA GLN A 149 -5.23 8.93 -2.33
C GLN A 149 -5.81 10.28 -1.90
N PRO A 150 -5.35 11.40 -2.47
CA PRO A 150 -6.01 12.68 -2.29
C PRO A 150 -7.52 12.59 -2.57
N ALA A 151 -8.32 13.22 -1.73
CA ALA A 151 -9.74 13.39 -2.01
C ALA A 151 -9.92 14.02 -3.39
N GLN A 152 -10.70 13.37 -4.25
CA GLN A 152 -11.05 13.96 -5.54
C GLN A 152 -11.91 15.21 -5.26
N ALA A 153 -11.52 16.35 -5.82
CA ALA A 153 -12.33 17.56 -5.74
C ALA A 153 -13.69 17.28 -6.42
N ASP A 154 -14.78 17.55 -5.72
CA ASP A 154 -16.13 17.39 -6.27
C ASP A 154 -16.30 18.36 -7.45
N PRO A 155 -16.50 17.88 -8.69
CA PRO A 155 -16.65 18.75 -9.86
C PRO A 155 -17.87 19.68 -9.78
N ALA A 156 -18.79 19.47 -8.82
CA ALA A 156 -19.95 20.33 -8.58
C ALA A 156 -19.66 21.60 -7.75
N SER A 157 -18.42 21.82 -7.30
CA SER A 157 -18.05 22.98 -6.47
C SER A 157 -17.41 24.14 -7.25
N GLY A 158 -17.57 24.18 -8.59
CA GLY A 158 -17.03 25.22 -9.49
C GLY A 158 -18.09 26.12 -10.11
#